data_AF-A0A7S3EUN4-F1
#
_entry.id   AF-A0A7S3EUN4-F1
#
_cell.length_a   1.000
_cell.length_b   1.000
_cell.length_c   1.000
_cell.angle_alpha   90.00
_cell.angle_beta   90.00
_cell.angle_gamma   90.00
#
_symmetry.space_group_name_H-M   'P 1'
#
loop_
_entity.id
_entity.type
_entity.pdbx_description
1 polymer ?
#
loop_
_entity_poly.entity_id
_entity_poly.type
_entity_poly.pdbx_seq_one_letter_code
_entity_poly.pdbx_strand_id
1 'polypeptide(L)'
;GDYTVYKLLSSRKQMVGQVQEALRSLDCLSCPVFLMTNCRDGETLAALADELPTMVTYAPWSQEFAEEGPRLVIEQVIAARATKFVGTPRSAVTMFIDQMRQRRTLSYTVGE
;
A
#
# COMPACT_ATOMS: atom_id res chain seq x y z
N GLY A 1 -14.13 -23.94 0.82
CA GLY A 1 -14.33 -22.92 1.87
C GLY A 1 -14.96 -21.73 1.21
N ASP A 2 -16.02 -21.17 1.80
CA ASP A 2 -16.68 -19.97 1.29
C ASP A 2 -15.68 -18.84 1.15
N TYR A 3 -15.32 -18.52 -0.09
CA TYR A 3 -14.41 -17.42 -0.41
C TYR A 3 -15.18 -16.12 -0.20
N THR A 4 -15.08 -15.55 0.99
CA THR A 4 -15.57 -14.19 1.24
C THR A 4 -14.74 -13.25 0.36
N VAL A 5 -15.38 -12.61 -0.61
CA VAL A 5 -14.72 -11.59 -1.45
C VAL A 5 -14.42 -10.39 -0.55
N TYR A 6 -13.15 -10.22 -0.20
CA TYR A 6 -12.68 -9.03 0.49
C TYR A 6 -12.80 -7.83 -0.47
N LYS A 7 -13.70 -6.91 -0.14
CA LYS A 7 -13.88 -5.63 -0.85
C LYS A 7 -13.03 -4.55 -0.20
N LEU A 8 -12.75 -3.49 -0.97
CA LEU A 8 -12.10 -2.29 -0.43
C LEU A 8 -13.04 -1.57 0.56
N LEU A 9 -12.47 -1.13 1.68
CA LEU A 9 -13.21 -0.40 2.72
C LEU A 9 -13.49 1.06 2.32
N SER A 10 -12.65 1.64 1.48
CA SER A 10 -12.80 2.98 0.91
C SER A 10 -13.34 2.89 -0.51
N SER A 11 -14.12 3.88 -0.92
CA SER A 11 -14.56 3.97 -2.32
C SER A 11 -13.37 4.19 -3.25
N ARG A 12 -13.45 3.66 -4.48
CA ARG A 12 -12.42 3.82 -5.52
C ARG A 12 -12.03 5.28 -5.73
N LYS A 13 -13.03 6.14 -5.91
CA LYS A 13 -12.85 7.60 -6.09
C LYS A 13 -12.08 8.25 -4.94
N GLN A 14 -12.36 7.85 -3.69
CA GLN A 14 -11.65 8.37 -2.53
C GLN A 14 -10.18 7.95 -2.53
N MET A 15 -9.89 6.68 -2.80
CA MET A 15 -8.51 6.18 -2.84
C MET A 15 -7.70 6.87 -3.94
N VAL A 16 -8.26 6.96 -5.16
CA VAL A 16 -7.61 7.65 -6.28
C VAL A 16 -7.34 9.12 -5.95
N GLY A 17 -8.32 9.81 -5.34
CA GLY A 17 -8.15 11.19 -4.91
C GLY A 17 -7.00 11.37 -3.90
N GLN A 18 -6.92 10.50 -2.89
CA GLN A 18 -5.86 10.55 -1.88
C GLN A 18 -4.48 10.22 -2.48
N VAL A 19 -4.39 9.26 -3.40
CA VAL A 19 -3.14 8.94 -4.09
C VAL A 19 -2.69 10.11 -4.96
N GLN A 20 -3.59 10.70 -5.75
CA GLN A 20 -3.26 11.85 -6.58
C GLN A 20 -2.82 13.07 -5.76
N GLU A 21 -3.46 13.32 -4.63
CA GLU A 21 -3.03 14.35 -3.69
C GLU A 21 -1.62 14.07 -3.14
N ALA A 22 -1.34 12.82 -2.75
CA ALA A 22 -0.02 12.43 -2.30
C ALA A 22 1.06 12.61 -3.38
N LEU A 23 0.78 12.22 -4.63
CA LEU A 23 1.66 12.39 -5.78
C LEU A 23 1.93 13.87 -6.09
N ARG A 24 0.90 14.72 -6.02
CA ARG A 24 1.06 16.19 -6.16
C ARG A 24 1.92 16.77 -5.04
N SER A 25 1.76 16.29 -3.80
CA SER A 25 2.60 16.74 -2.67
C SER A 25 4.07 16.37 -2.78
N LEU A 26 4.40 15.43 -3.68
CA LEU A 26 5.75 15.01 -4.02
C LEU A 26 6.29 15.66 -5.29
N ASP A 27 5.50 16.50 -5.95
CA ASP A 27 5.78 17.04 -7.30
C ASP A 27 6.13 15.93 -8.31
N CYS A 28 5.42 14.80 -8.22
CA CYS A 28 5.72 13.61 -9.02
C CYS A 28 4.45 12.83 -9.38
N LEU A 29 3.80 13.20 -10.48
CA LEU A 29 2.56 12.54 -10.95
C LEU A 29 2.80 11.15 -11.56
N SER A 30 4.03 10.84 -11.95
CA SER A 30 4.43 9.56 -12.54
C SER A 30 5.17 8.64 -11.57
N CYS A 31 5.21 9.00 -10.28
CA CYS A 31 5.86 8.16 -9.28
C CYS A 31 5.16 6.80 -9.17
N PRO A 32 5.91 5.70 -8.97
CA PRO A 32 5.33 4.38 -8.74
C PRO A 32 4.41 4.39 -7.52
N VAL A 33 3.22 3.80 -7.66
CA VAL A 33 2.25 3.66 -6.57
C VAL A 33 2.23 2.18 -6.17
N PHE A 34 2.72 1.85 -4.98
CA PHE A 34 2.61 0.48 -4.49
C PHE A 34 1.26 0.26 -3.81
N LEU A 35 0.48 -0.70 -4.31
CA LEU A 35 -0.78 -1.13 -3.70
C LEU A 35 -0.55 -2.37 -2.83
N MET A 36 -0.77 -2.20 -1.53
CA MET A 36 -0.85 -3.27 -0.55
C MET A 36 -2.33 -3.53 -0.22
N THR A 37 -2.84 -4.72 -0.51
CA THR A 37 -4.27 -5.02 -0.30
C THR A 37 -4.57 -6.52 -0.14
N ASN A 38 -5.52 -6.83 0.74
CA ASN A 38 -6.15 -8.14 0.82
C ASN A 38 -7.40 -8.25 -0.08
N CYS A 39 -7.75 -7.20 -0.83
CA CYS A 39 -8.85 -7.23 -1.79
C CYS A 39 -8.68 -8.40 -2.77
N ARG A 40 -9.78 -9.09 -3.08
CA ARG A 40 -9.83 -10.20 -4.05
C ARG A 40 -10.83 -9.96 -5.17
N ASP A 41 -11.42 -8.77 -5.23
CA ASP A 41 -12.31 -8.34 -6.31
C ASP A 41 -11.49 -7.85 -7.51
N GLY A 42 -11.40 -8.70 -8.54
CA GLY A 42 -10.62 -8.43 -9.75
C GLY A 42 -11.11 -7.22 -10.54
N GLU A 43 -12.42 -6.98 -10.60
CA GLU A 43 -12.99 -5.83 -11.31
C GLU A 43 -12.60 -4.52 -10.64
N THR A 44 -12.69 -4.49 -9.31
CA THR A 44 -12.27 -3.33 -8.52
C THR A 44 -10.77 -3.05 -8.68
N LEU A 45 -9.92 -4.09 -8.69
CA LEU A 45 -8.47 -3.94 -8.86
C LEU A 45 -8.09 -3.48 -10.28
N ALA A 46 -8.76 -4.01 -11.31
CA ALA A 46 -8.56 -3.59 -12.69
C ALA A 46 -8.93 -2.12 -12.87
N ALA A 47 -10.10 -1.71 -12.37
CA ALA A 47 -10.53 -0.32 -12.45
C ALA A 47 -9.61 0.65 -11.69
N LEU A 48 -8.97 0.20 -10.60
CA LEU A 48 -7.95 0.99 -9.92
C LEU A 48 -6.68 1.15 -10.78
N ALA A 49 -6.25 0.09 -11.47
CA ALA A 49 -5.09 0.13 -12.34
C ALA A 49 -5.30 1.08 -13.54
N ASP A 50 -6.51 1.14 -14.08
CA ASP A 50 -6.86 2.07 -15.16
C ASP A 50 -6.76 3.54 -14.71
N GLU A 51 -7.15 3.85 -13.47
CA GLU A 51 -7.10 5.21 -12.91
C GLU A 51 -5.72 5.59 -12.35
N LEU A 52 -4.88 4.60 -12.02
CA LEU A 52 -3.54 4.75 -11.47
C LEU A 52 -2.54 3.89 -12.27
N PRO A 53 -2.12 4.33 -13.47
CA PRO A 53 -1.33 3.49 -14.39
C PRO A 53 0.08 3.16 -13.89
N THR A 54 0.61 3.90 -12.91
CA THR A 54 1.89 3.59 -12.25
C THR A 54 1.73 2.68 -11.04
N MET A 55 0.52 2.16 -10.82
CA MET A 55 0.23 1.25 -9.72
C MET A 55 0.89 -0.11 -9.96
N VAL A 56 1.61 -0.57 -8.95
CA VAL A 56 2.26 -1.87 -8.91
C VAL A 56 1.83 -2.62 -7.66
N THR A 57 1.80 -3.94 -7.75
CA THR A 57 1.56 -4.84 -6.61
C THR A 57 2.76 -5.74 -6.40
N TYR A 58 2.88 -6.32 -5.22
CA TYR A 58 3.91 -7.32 -4.99
C TYR A 58 3.61 -8.61 -5.76
N ALA A 59 4.55 -9.01 -6.61
CA ALA A 59 4.50 -10.26 -7.36
C ALA A 59 5.47 -11.26 -6.72
N PRO A 60 4.98 -12.25 -5.95
CA PRO A 60 5.84 -13.25 -5.32
C PRO A 60 6.50 -14.14 -6.38
N TRP A 61 7.79 -14.44 -6.19
CA TRP A 61 8.57 -15.28 -7.12
C TRP A 61 8.58 -16.76 -6.76
N SER A 62 8.10 -17.13 -5.57
CA SER A 62 7.89 -18.51 -5.14
C SER A 62 6.61 -18.63 -4.32
N GLN A 63 6.13 -19.86 -4.16
CA GLN A 63 4.95 -20.16 -3.35
C GLN A 63 5.14 -19.73 -1.88
N GLU A 64 6.33 -19.94 -1.31
CA GLU A 64 6.70 -19.52 0.05
C GLU A 64 6.44 -18.02 0.27
N PHE A 65 6.81 -17.17 -0.70
CA PHE A 65 6.57 -15.73 -0.59
C PHE A 65 5.17 -15.29 -1.00
N ALA A 66 4.36 -16.19 -1.58
CA ALA A 66 2.96 -15.95 -1.88
C ALA A 66 2.04 -16.20 -0.66
N GLU A 67 2.52 -16.98 0.31
CA GLU A 67 1.81 -17.25 1.56
C GLU A 67 1.53 -15.96 2.35
N GLU A 68 0.39 -15.91 3.03
CA GLU A 68 -0.13 -14.69 3.65
C GLU A 68 0.86 -14.03 4.61
N GLY A 69 1.50 -14.82 5.49
CA GLY A 69 2.47 -14.31 6.46
C GLY A 69 3.70 -13.66 5.80
N PRO A 70 4.50 -14.42 5.04
CA PRO A 70 5.68 -13.89 4.34
C PRO A 70 5.34 -12.71 3.41
N ARG A 71 4.25 -12.83 2.64
CA ARG A 71 3.77 -11.77 1.77
C ARG A 71 3.47 -10.50 2.56
N LEU A 72 2.70 -10.60 3.64
CA LEU A 72 2.30 -9.46 4.46
C LEU A 72 3.52 -8.71 5.00
N VAL A 73 4.53 -9.43 5.49
CA VAL A 73 5.78 -8.82 6.00
C VAL A 73 6.49 -8.06 4.90
N ILE A 74 6.63 -8.64 3.70
CA ILE A 74 7.28 -7.98 2.57
C ILE A 74 6.52 -6.73 2.14
N GLU A 75 5.21 -6.81 1.95
CA GLU A 75 4.37 -5.67 1.56
C GLU A 75 4.44 -4.55 2.61
N GLN A 76 4.41 -4.87 3.90
CA GLN A 76 4.56 -3.91 5.00
C GLN A 76 5.91 -3.19 4.97
N VAL A 77 7.00 -3.91 4.69
CA VAL A 77 8.36 -3.32 4.58
C VAL A 77 8.44 -2.38 3.37
N ILE A 78 7.84 -2.73 2.23
CA ILE A 78 7.76 -1.87 1.06
C ILE A 78 6.97 -0.59 1.39
N ALA A 79 5.78 -0.73 1.97
CA ALA A 79 4.92 0.40 2.36
C ALA A 79 5.60 1.32 3.40
N ALA A 80 6.32 0.75 4.36
CA ALA A 80 7.08 1.52 5.35
C ALA A 80 8.23 2.33 4.75
N ARG A 81 8.74 1.93 3.58
CA ARG A 81 9.82 2.64 2.89
C ARG A 81 9.35 3.69 1.89
N ALA A 82 8.06 3.72 1.57
CA ALA A 82 7.51 4.68 0.61
C ALA A 82 7.73 6.14 1.05
N THR A 83 7.97 7.05 0.10
CA THR A 83 8.16 8.48 0.42
C THR A 83 6.90 9.09 1.04
N LYS A 84 5.73 8.73 0.51
CA LYS A 84 4.42 9.01 1.11
C LYS A 84 3.68 7.71 1.34
N PHE A 85 2.85 7.70 2.38
CA PHE A 85 2.01 6.56 2.73
C PHE A 85 0.57 7.04 2.91
N VAL A 86 -0.36 6.35 2.26
CA VAL A 86 -1.80 6.57 2.38
C VAL A 86 -2.39 5.27 2.88
N GLY A 87 -2.87 5.26 4.12
CA GLY A 87 -3.40 4.07 4.78
C GLY A 87 -4.90 4.13 5.03
N THR A 88 -5.50 2.96 5.21
CA THR A 88 -6.91 2.86 5.61
C THR A 88 -7.06 3.20 7.10
N PRO A 89 -7.93 4.14 7.49
CA PRO A 89 -8.14 4.50 8.89
C PRO A 89 -8.55 3.31 9.75
N ARG A 90 -8.03 3.25 10.99
CA ARG A 90 -8.32 2.19 11.99
C ARG A 90 -7.90 0.77 11.60
N SER A 91 -7.12 0.60 10.52
CA SER A 91 -6.49 -0.68 10.21
C SER A 91 -5.26 -0.89 11.10
N ALA A 92 -5.19 -2.04 11.78
CA ALA A 92 -4.02 -2.42 12.56
C ALA A 92 -2.74 -2.47 11.70
N VAL A 93 -2.87 -2.89 10.44
CA VAL A 93 -1.77 -2.90 9.46
C VAL A 93 -1.30 -1.48 9.16
N THR A 94 -2.23 -0.54 8.94
CA THR A 94 -1.90 0.88 8.73
C THR A 94 -1.15 1.44 9.95
N MET A 95 -1.68 1.22 11.15
CA MET A 95 -1.06 1.70 12.40
C MET A 95 0.34 1.13 12.59
N PHE A 96 0.54 -0.15 12.27
CA PHE A 96 1.85 -0.80 12.34
C PHE A 96 2.85 -0.18 11.35
N ILE A 97 2.42 0.07 10.11
CA ILE A 97 3.27 0.73 9.10
C ILE A 97 3.65 2.14 9.56
N ASP A 98 2.71 2.92 10.09
CA ASP A 98 3.00 4.25 10.63
C ASP A 98 4.03 4.21 11.76
N GLN A 99 3.94 3.25 12.68
CA GLN A 99 4.92 3.05 13.74
C GLN A 99 6.32 2.72 13.18
N MET A 100 6.42 1.84 12.17
CA MET A 100 7.70 1.53 11.51
C MET A 100 8.31 2.77 10.85
N ARG A 101 7.49 3.60 10.19
CA ARG A 101 7.91 4.83 9.54
C ARG A 101 8.46 5.85 10.54
N GLN A 102 7.77 6.04 11.68
CA GLN A 102 8.19 6.96 12.73
C GLN A 102 9.55 6.57 13.33
N ARG A 103 9.77 5.27 13.59
CA ARG A 103 11.05 4.78 14.13
C ARG A 103 12.23 5.08 13.20
N ARG A 104 12.02 4.98 11.89
CA ARG A 104 13.05 5.32 10.90
C ARG A 104 13.42 6.79 10.95
N THR A 105 12.44 7.70 11.04
CA THR A 105 12.71 9.14 11.13
C THR A 105 13.59 9.48 12.35
N LEU A 106 13.33 8.83 13.49
CA LEU A 106 14.10 9.03 14.71
C LEU A 106 15.55 8.49 14.62
N SER A 107 15.78 7.40 13.89
CA SER A 107 17.13 6.83 13.70
C SER A 107 18.07 7.72 12.88
N TYR A 108 17.55 8.66 12.08
CA TYR A 108 18.39 9.61 11.32
C TYR A 108 18.73 10.89 12.12
N THR A 109 18.08 11.14 13.25
CA THR A 109 18.31 12.35 14.07
C THR A 109 19.43 12.18 15.11
N VAL A 110 20.09 11.03 15.16
CA VAL A 110 21.23 10.76 16.05
C VAL A 110 22.51 10.85 15.22
N GLY A 111 22.98 12.08 14.98
CA GLY A 111 24.18 12.34 14.19
C GLY A 111 24.35 13.81 13.81
N GLU A 112 24.47 14.68 14.81
CA GLU A 112 25.19 15.95 14.72
C GLU A 112 26.25 15.99 15.83
#